data_AF-A0A930AY70-F1
#
_entry.id   AF-A0A930AY70-F1
#
_cell.length_a   1.000
_cell.length_b   1.000
_cell.length_c   1.000
_cell.angle_alpha   90.00
_cell.angle_beta   90.00
_cell.angle_gamma   90.00
#
_symmetry.space_group_name_H-M   'P 1'
#
loop_
_entity.id
_entity.type
_entity.pdbx_description
1 polymer ?
#
loop_
_entity_poly.entity_id
_entity_poly.type
_entity_poly.pdbx_seq_one_letter_code
_entity_poly.pdbx_strand_id
1 'polypeptide(L)'
;MKIIKRFFAVLVALTFMLGLFSTNYNVHADTQKDGYNITISNVAVSPNPVNVGALASLKFDFSVYTLAQNAMKVGDTVTLSTNIGSMFGNLPITDLPLLAPNGEQIATATITETEIKLTVISEFPTDKNFFSGSVYTGGRLKALQNGAAVGAPVTKQLTIEDSNTNVTFNVPNPAPSTGTGGGTPDPSARTINNRMLEKQGWTSGYDTAHIKLISNQISSLRLFNTYNTIDSSFGTYTEQTNLMVVDKIPHDGVIDESTVTFTAVRYNWMEVPAAGNAHYAQATPGTVMPIESGSNWIPVKQYFTQIYQSGSDTYDSFYAKVKAQKLSYGIFRDPATGGDTFIANMSNDSLKYTDLEPNLAGIAKIKDIYGINGPSNGNIVTFFAEFDTHYPSITGLENVTNTG
;
A
#
# COMPACT_ATOMS: atom_id res chain seq x y z
N MET A 1 69.35 19.81 -1.70
CA MET A 1 68.11 20.43 -2.24
C MET A 1 67.71 20.04 -3.66
N LYS A 2 68.62 19.72 -4.61
CA LYS A 2 68.25 19.41 -6.01
C LYS A 2 67.73 17.97 -6.29
N ILE A 3 68.04 17.00 -5.43
CA ILE A 3 67.60 15.59 -5.60
C ILE A 3 66.16 15.37 -5.11
N ILE A 4 65.77 16.03 -4.00
CA ILE A 4 64.42 15.92 -3.41
C ILE A 4 63.35 16.53 -4.33
N LYS A 5 63.66 17.62 -5.04
CA LYS A 5 62.74 18.23 -6.01
C LYS A 5 62.52 17.35 -7.25
N ARG A 6 63.51 16.54 -7.66
CA ARG A 6 63.37 15.62 -8.79
C ARG A 6 62.57 14.37 -8.42
N PHE A 7 62.65 13.93 -7.16
CA PHE A 7 61.85 12.81 -6.66
C PHE A 7 60.35 13.15 -6.57
N PHE A 8 60.02 14.37 -6.13
CA PHE A 8 58.63 14.85 -6.11
C PHE A 8 58.03 15.02 -7.52
N ALA A 9 58.82 15.48 -8.49
CA ALA A 9 58.36 15.62 -9.87
C ALA A 9 58.07 14.27 -10.54
N VAL A 10 58.84 13.22 -10.21
CA VAL A 10 58.59 11.86 -10.71
C VAL A 10 57.37 11.23 -10.04
N LEU A 11 57.11 11.51 -8.76
CA LEU A 11 55.93 11.00 -8.05
C LEU A 11 54.62 11.62 -8.57
N VAL A 12 54.62 12.91 -8.90
CA VAL A 12 53.47 13.63 -9.48
C VAL A 12 53.22 13.21 -10.94
N ALA A 13 54.28 12.89 -11.70
CA ALA A 13 54.13 12.36 -13.05
C ALA A 13 53.58 10.92 -13.07
N LEU A 14 53.87 10.12 -12.04
CA LEU A 14 53.38 8.74 -11.94
C LEU A 14 51.90 8.66 -11.53
N THR A 15 51.39 9.60 -10.73
CA THR A 15 49.95 9.71 -10.42
C THR A 15 49.12 10.18 -11.60
N PHE A 16 49.67 11.03 -12.49
CA PHE A 16 48.97 11.42 -13.72
C PHE A 16 48.90 10.29 -14.77
N MET A 17 49.85 9.36 -14.79
CA MET A 17 49.79 8.21 -15.71
C MET A 17 48.89 7.05 -15.23
N LEU A 18 48.65 6.92 -13.92
CA LEU A 18 47.74 5.92 -13.37
C LEU A 18 46.25 6.36 -13.40
N GLY A 19 45.98 7.63 -13.75
CA GLY A 19 44.63 8.17 -13.93
C GLY A 19 43.90 7.72 -15.20
N LEU A 20 44.48 6.82 -16.01
CA LEU A 20 43.88 6.33 -17.26
C LEU A 20 43.05 5.03 -17.12
N PHE A 21 42.79 4.58 -15.90
CA PHE A 21 41.81 3.52 -15.63
C PHE A 21 40.73 4.01 -14.66
N SER A 22 39.97 5.04 -15.06
CA SER A 22 38.78 5.45 -14.34
C SER A 22 37.62 4.47 -14.63
N THR A 23 37.43 3.49 -13.76
CA THR A 23 36.09 2.98 -13.49
C THR A 23 35.27 4.12 -12.87
N ASN A 24 34.04 4.32 -13.35
CA ASN A 24 33.11 5.35 -12.85
C ASN A 24 32.87 5.18 -11.35
N TYR A 25 33.65 5.86 -10.52
CA TYR A 25 33.29 6.13 -9.13
C TYR A 25 32.48 7.41 -9.14
N ASN A 26 31.23 7.32 -8.68
CA ASN A 26 30.44 8.51 -8.34
C ASN A 26 31.23 9.29 -7.27
N VAL A 27 31.76 10.45 -7.66
CA VAL A 27 32.43 11.36 -6.74
C VAL A 27 31.34 12.02 -5.91
N HIS A 28 31.14 11.55 -4.68
CA HIS A 28 30.32 12.25 -3.69
C HIS A 28 31.17 13.37 -3.08
N ALA A 29 30.68 14.60 -3.09
CA ALA A 29 31.31 15.70 -2.36
C ALA A 29 30.92 15.57 -0.88
N ASP A 30 31.90 15.60 0.02
CA ASP A 30 31.63 15.71 1.45
C ASP A 30 31.24 17.16 1.76
N THR A 31 30.02 17.37 2.23
CA THR A 31 29.57 18.68 2.70
C THR A 31 30.03 18.86 4.15
N GLN A 32 30.77 19.93 4.45
CA GLN A 32 31.14 20.26 5.83
C GLN A 32 30.07 21.18 6.45
N LYS A 33 29.35 20.69 7.46
CA LYS A 33 28.27 21.43 8.13
C LYS A 33 28.23 21.09 9.61
N ASP A 34 28.03 22.09 10.46
CA ASP A 34 27.93 21.95 11.92
C ASP A 34 29.13 21.23 12.59
N GLY A 35 30.31 21.25 11.97
CA GLY A 35 31.50 20.54 12.46
C GLY A 35 31.58 19.07 12.05
N TYR A 36 30.66 18.60 11.22
CA TYR A 36 30.60 17.25 10.64
C TYR A 36 30.90 17.29 9.15
N ASN A 37 31.49 16.20 8.64
CA ASN A 37 31.49 15.88 7.22
C ASN A 37 30.33 14.94 6.95
N ILE A 38 29.53 15.29 5.95
CA ILE A 38 28.27 14.62 5.65
C ILE A 38 28.30 14.15 4.20
N THR A 39 27.96 12.89 3.99
CA THR A 39 27.78 12.30 2.66
C THR A 39 26.34 11.79 2.55
N ILE A 40 25.62 12.21 1.51
CA ILE A 40 24.26 11.72 1.19
C ILE A 40 24.29 10.96 -0.13
N SER A 41 23.69 9.78 -0.16
CA SER A 41 23.65 8.91 -1.34
C SER A 41 22.32 8.18 -1.48
N ASN A 42 22.10 7.55 -2.64
CA ASN A 42 20.93 6.70 -2.91
C ASN A 42 19.57 7.39 -2.65
N VAL A 43 19.48 8.69 -2.93
CA VAL A 43 18.22 9.43 -2.82
C VAL A 43 17.23 8.89 -3.85
N ALA A 44 16.12 8.35 -3.38
CA ALA A 44 15.08 7.76 -4.20
C ALA A 44 13.69 8.08 -3.66
N VAL A 45 12.75 8.26 -4.57
CA VAL A 45 11.32 8.38 -4.25
C VAL A 45 10.59 7.20 -4.88
N SER A 46 9.66 6.59 -4.14
CA SER A 46 8.83 5.48 -4.60
C SER A 46 7.37 5.69 -4.20
N PRO A 47 6.39 5.50 -5.11
CA PRO A 47 6.56 5.22 -6.52
C PRO A 47 7.12 6.42 -7.29
N ASN A 48 7.81 6.18 -8.42
CA ASN A 48 8.25 7.21 -9.35
C ASN A 48 8.14 6.66 -10.79
N PRO A 49 7.26 7.20 -11.65
CA PRO A 49 6.44 8.40 -11.46
C PRO A 49 5.40 8.29 -10.32
N VAL A 50 5.11 9.41 -9.67
CA VAL A 50 4.12 9.52 -8.59
C VAL A 50 2.88 10.25 -9.09
N ASN A 51 1.70 9.74 -8.72
CA ASN A 51 0.44 10.39 -9.02
C ASN A 51 0.19 11.56 -8.04
N VAL A 52 -0.23 12.71 -8.56
CA VAL A 52 -0.60 13.87 -7.72
C VAL A 52 -1.69 13.46 -6.73
N GLY A 53 -1.48 13.79 -5.45
CA GLY A 53 -2.37 13.45 -4.35
C GLY A 53 -2.14 12.06 -3.74
N ALA A 54 -1.37 11.18 -4.39
CA ALA A 54 -0.99 9.89 -3.85
C ALA A 54 0.13 10.03 -2.80
N LEU A 55 0.29 8.97 -2.02
CA LEU A 55 1.36 8.84 -1.05
C LEU A 55 2.65 8.31 -1.71
N ALA A 56 3.79 8.77 -1.21
CA ALA A 56 5.12 8.37 -1.64
C ALA A 56 6.06 8.21 -0.44
N SER A 57 7.08 7.39 -0.64
CA SER A 57 8.20 7.18 0.25
C SER A 57 9.44 7.88 -0.29
N LEU A 58 10.21 8.49 0.61
CA LEU A 58 11.58 8.94 0.37
C LEU A 58 12.51 7.96 1.07
N LYS A 59 13.54 7.52 0.35
CA LYS A 59 14.69 6.78 0.89
C LYS A 59 15.98 7.52 0.53
N PHE A 60 16.91 7.59 1.47
CA PHE A 60 18.30 7.96 1.18
C PHE A 60 19.24 7.39 2.24
N ASP A 61 20.50 7.21 1.87
CA ASP A 61 21.56 6.79 2.77
C ASP A 61 22.40 8.01 3.18
N PHE A 62 22.83 8.03 4.43
CA PHE A 62 23.67 9.09 4.96
C PHE A 62 24.90 8.51 5.67
N SER A 63 25.99 9.28 5.65
CA SER A 63 27.16 9.08 6.49
C SER A 63 27.57 10.42 7.08
N VAL A 64 27.83 10.45 8.38
CA VAL A 64 28.24 11.62 9.13
C VAL A 64 29.48 11.25 9.91
N TYR A 65 30.57 11.99 9.75
CA TYR A 65 31.78 11.78 10.54
C TYR A 65 32.43 13.08 11.00
N THR A 66 33.06 13.05 12.16
CA THR A 66 33.80 14.18 12.72
C THR A 66 35.27 14.10 12.37
N LEU A 67 35.95 15.26 12.36
CA LEU A 67 37.41 15.29 12.35
C LEU A 67 37.91 14.66 13.66
N ALA A 68 38.92 13.79 13.56
CA ALA A 68 39.44 12.99 14.67
C ALA A 68 39.73 13.86 15.90
N GLN A 69 38.82 13.82 16.89
CA GLN A 69 38.87 14.31 18.28
C GLN A 69 37.51 14.76 18.85
N ASN A 70 36.43 14.82 18.05
CA ASN A 70 35.08 15.16 18.53
C ASN A 70 34.15 13.94 18.50
N ALA A 71 34.01 13.22 19.60
CA ALA A 71 33.01 12.14 19.70
C ALA A 71 31.59 12.73 19.64
N MET A 72 30.71 12.12 18.84
CA MET A 72 29.27 12.44 18.85
C MET A 72 28.65 12.08 20.19
N LYS A 73 27.81 12.96 20.73
CA LYS A 73 27.12 12.81 22.00
C LYS A 73 25.62 12.64 21.79
N VAL A 74 24.97 12.00 22.75
CA VAL A 74 23.50 11.97 22.83
C VAL A 74 22.97 13.40 22.87
N GLY A 75 22.01 13.69 22.00
CA GLY A 75 21.43 15.02 21.82
C GLY A 75 22.11 15.88 20.75
N ASP A 76 23.25 15.45 20.18
CA ASP A 76 23.85 16.14 19.04
C ASP A 76 22.91 16.07 17.83
N THR A 77 22.89 17.17 17.06
CA THR A 77 21.99 17.31 15.92
C THR A 77 22.75 17.68 14.66
N VAL A 78 22.37 17.07 13.54
CA VAL A 78 22.89 17.35 12.20
C VAL A 78 21.73 17.79 11.31
N THR A 79 21.83 18.96 10.71
CA THR A 79 20.73 19.53 9.89
C THR A 79 21.07 19.49 8.41
N LEU A 80 20.32 18.72 7.63
CA LEU A 80 20.46 18.62 6.18
C LEU A 80 19.48 19.57 5.49
N SER A 81 19.92 20.27 4.46
CA SER A 81 19.07 21.11 3.61
C SER A 81 18.36 20.27 2.55
N THR A 82 17.07 20.53 2.30
CA THR A 82 16.28 19.86 1.27
C THR A 82 15.23 20.79 0.66
N ASN A 83 14.71 20.46 -0.52
CA ASN A 83 13.59 21.15 -1.14
C ASN A 83 12.29 20.32 -1.11
N ILE A 84 12.20 19.29 -0.26
CA ILE A 84 11.11 18.31 -0.25
C ILE A 84 9.71 18.94 -0.11
N GLY A 85 9.57 20.01 0.68
CA GLY A 85 8.28 20.70 0.90
C GLY A 85 7.74 21.42 -0.33
N SER A 86 8.60 21.71 -1.32
CA SER A 86 8.13 22.23 -2.60
C SER A 86 7.38 21.19 -3.42
N MET A 87 7.61 19.91 -3.15
CA MET A 87 7.16 18.77 -3.94
C MET A 87 6.13 17.89 -3.22
N PHE A 88 6.21 17.82 -1.89
CA PHE A 88 5.42 16.93 -1.06
C PHE A 88 4.82 17.65 0.16
N GLY A 89 3.58 17.32 0.49
CA GLY A 89 2.91 17.70 1.74
C GLY A 89 2.98 16.58 2.80
N ASN A 90 2.16 16.72 3.86
CA ASN A 90 2.22 15.89 5.08
C ASN A 90 3.55 16.01 5.83
N LEU A 91 4.09 17.23 5.88
CA LEU A 91 5.25 17.60 6.66
C LEU A 91 4.79 18.50 7.84
N PRO A 92 5.48 18.47 8.99
CA PRO A 92 6.68 17.70 9.26
C PRO A 92 6.42 16.22 9.56
N ILE A 93 7.41 15.37 9.29
CA ILE A 93 7.47 13.99 9.82
C ILE A 93 8.43 14.01 11.00
N THR A 94 7.95 13.66 12.19
CA THR A 94 8.75 13.67 13.43
C THR A 94 9.13 12.27 13.85
N ASP A 95 10.21 12.18 14.65
CA ASP A 95 10.65 10.96 15.35
C ASP A 95 10.83 9.72 14.47
N LEU A 96 11.28 9.93 13.23
CA LEU A 96 11.52 8.82 12.30
C LEU A 96 12.76 8.03 12.76
N PRO A 97 12.64 6.74 13.12
CA PRO A 97 13.76 5.99 13.66
C PRO A 97 14.84 5.75 12.59
N LEU A 98 16.09 6.01 12.95
CA LEU A 98 17.26 5.69 12.13
C LEU A 98 17.95 4.49 12.75
N LEU A 99 17.99 3.39 12.01
CA LEU A 99 18.52 2.12 12.48
C LEU A 99 19.95 1.92 11.96
N ALA A 100 20.83 1.45 12.84
CA ALA A 100 22.12 0.89 12.47
C ALA A 100 21.94 -0.44 11.70
N PRO A 101 22.99 -0.92 11.01
CA PRO A 101 22.95 -2.22 10.32
C PRO A 101 22.61 -3.42 11.22
N ASN A 102 22.84 -3.33 12.53
CA ASN A 102 22.49 -4.34 13.52
C ASN A 102 21.03 -4.26 14.00
N GLY A 103 20.22 -3.33 13.46
CA GLY A 103 18.82 -3.09 13.83
C GLY A 103 18.63 -2.19 15.07
N GLU A 104 19.70 -1.72 15.69
CA GLU A 104 19.63 -0.82 16.84
C GLU A 104 19.28 0.61 16.38
N GLN A 105 18.36 1.26 17.09
CA GLN A 105 18.07 2.67 16.83
C GLN A 105 19.21 3.54 17.36
N ILE A 106 19.80 4.34 16.47
CA ILE A 106 20.98 5.17 16.78
C ILE A 106 20.67 6.67 16.77
N ALA A 107 19.62 7.05 16.05
CA ALA A 107 19.19 8.44 15.91
C ALA A 107 17.70 8.50 15.55
N THR A 108 17.13 9.71 15.59
CA THR A 108 15.83 10.04 14.99
C THR A 108 16.00 11.10 13.92
N ALA A 109 15.14 11.07 12.91
CA ALA A 109 15.03 12.13 11.92
C ALA A 109 13.71 12.90 12.08
N THR A 110 13.79 14.22 12.00
CA THR A 110 12.65 15.11 11.78
C THR A 110 12.78 15.74 10.41
N ILE A 111 11.79 15.58 9.55
CA ILE A 111 11.77 16.13 8.19
C ILE A 111 10.75 17.27 8.16
N THR A 112 11.20 18.47 7.81
CA THR A 112 10.37 19.65 7.55
C THR A 112 10.32 19.94 6.05
N GLU A 113 9.71 21.06 5.67
CA GLU A 113 9.64 21.49 4.27
C GLU A 113 11.03 21.76 3.65
N THR A 114 11.98 22.23 4.46
CA THR A 114 13.28 22.71 3.98
C THR A 114 14.47 22.01 4.62
N GLU A 115 14.25 21.21 5.68
CA GLU A 115 15.32 20.65 6.49
C GLU A 115 15.04 19.21 6.91
N ILE A 116 16.09 18.40 7.03
CA ILE A 116 16.07 17.10 7.69
C ILE A 116 17.02 17.16 8.87
N LYS A 117 16.47 17.13 10.08
CA LYS A 117 17.23 17.16 11.32
C LYS A 117 17.42 15.76 11.87
N LEU A 118 18.66 15.28 11.87
CA LEU A 118 19.05 14.02 12.53
C LEU A 118 19.44 14.35 13.98
N THR A 119 18.89 13.62 14.95
CA THR A 119 19.19 13.77 16.37
C THR A 119 19.74 12.46 16.92
N VAL A 120 20.96 12.49 17.45
CA VAL A 120 21.59 11.31 18.05
C VAL A 120 20.88 10.98 19.37
N ILE A 121 20.41 9.75 19.52
CA ILE A 121 19.72 9.31 20.75
C ILE A 121 20.49 8.23 21.52
N SER A 122 21.57 7.71 20.95
CA SER A 122 22.34 6.59 21.49
C SER A 122 23.79 7.00 21.76
N GLU A 123 24.38 6.46 22.82
CA GLU A 123 25.79 6.70 23.12
C GLU A 123 26.66 5.99 22.07
N PHE A 124 27.44 6.76 21.32
CA PHE A 124 28.44 6.18 20.43
C PHE A 124 29.72 5.87 21.21
N PRO A 125 30.38 4.72 20.94
CA PRO A 125 31.71 4.43 21.49
C PRO A 125 32.67 5.59 21.22
N THR A 126 33.51 5.94 22.19
CA THR A 126 34.45 7.08 22.10
C THR A 126 35.50 6.92 21.00
N ASP A 127 35.65 5.72 20.44
CA ASP A 127 36.50 5.39 19.30
C ASP A 127 35.77 5.47 17.93
N LYS A 128 34.44 5.66 17.92
CA LYS A 128 33.64 5.81 16.70
C LYS A 128 33.29 7.28 16.45
N ASN A 129 34.02 7.89 15.52
CA ASN A 129 33.80 9.27 15.06
C ASN A 129 32.85 9.34 13.85
N PHE A 130 32.10 8.29 13.53
CA PHE A 130 31.20 8.26 12.38
C PHE A 130 29.91 7.48 12.67
N PHE A 131 28.81 7.92 12.06
CA PHE A 131 27.50 7.25 12.08
C PHE A 131 26.92 7.27 10.67
N SER A 132 26.35 6.15 10.25
CA SER A 132 25.77 5.98 8.92
C SER A 132 24.53 5.12 9.00
N GLY A 133 23.59 5.34 8.09
CA GLY A 133 22.36 4.57 8.02
C GLY A 133 21.50 5.02 6.84
N SER A 134 20.24 4.60 6.86
CA SER A 134 19.25 4.97 5.86
C SER A 134 18.08 5.68 6.53
N VAL A 135 17.57 6.71 5.88
CA VAL A 135 16.28 7.33 6.20
C VAL A 135 15.24 6.73 5.27
N TYR A 136 14.08 6.33 5.81
CA TYR A 136 12.94 5.88 5.03
C TYR A 136 11.64 6.43 5.60
N THR A 137 10.88 7.20 4.81
CA THR A 137 9.67 7.88 5.33
C THR A 137 8.41 7.03 5.37
N GLY A 138 8.38 5.85 4.71
CA GLY A 138 7.28 4.90 4.79
C GLY A 138 5.92 5.42 4.30
N GLY A 139 5.81 5.82 3.04
CA GLY A 139 4.54 6.19 2.41
C GLY A 139 3.88 7.45 2.96
N ARG A 140 4.60 8.29 3.70
CA ARG A 140 3.97 9.44 4.41
C ARG A 140 3.86 10.71 3.58
N LEU A 141 4.61 10.82 2.48
CA LEU A 141 4.72 12.06 1.71
C LEU A 141 3.59 12.18 0.68
N LYS A 142 2.77 13.22 0.79
CA LYS A 142 1.67 13.44 -0.16
C LYS A 142 2.15 14.23 -1.37
N ALA A 143 2.12 13.63 -2.57
CA ALA A 143 2.58 14.30 -3.78
C ALA A 143 1.74 15.55 -4.11
N LEU A 144 2.40 16.71 -4.23
CA LEU A 144 1.77 17.96 -4.65
C LEU A 144 1.66 18.02 -6.18
N GLN A 145 0.86 18.97 -6.68
CA GLN A 145 0.59 19.07 -8.11
C GLN A 145 1.81 19.50 -8.93
N ASN A 146 2.69 20.35 -8.40
CA ASN A 146 3.96 20.75 -9.02
C ASN A 146 3.87 21.29 -10.47
N GLY A 147 2.69 21.78 -10.87
CA GLY A 147 2.41 22.23 -12.24
C GLY A 147 2.11 21.11 -13.23
N ALA A 148 2.02 19.85 -12.79
CA ALA A 148 1.57 18.75 -13.63
C ALA A 148 0.09 18.91 -14.02
N ALA A 149 -0.22 18.44 -15.22
CA ALA A 149 -1.58 18.40 -15.75
C ALA A 149 -1.84 17.03 -16.41
N VAL A 150 -3.10 16.76 -16.70
CA VAL A 150 -3.54 15.53 -17.36
C VAL A 150 -2.81 15.38 -18.71
N GLY A 151 -2.11 14.25 -18.90
CA GLY A 151 -1.31 14.00 -20.11
C GLY A 151 -0.03 14.84 -20.24
N ALA A 152 0.28 15.67 -19.25
CA ALA A 152 1.46 16.53 -19.20
C ALA A 152 2.18 16.36 -17.85
N PRO A 153 2.96 15.28 -17.69
CA PRO A 153 3.72 15.04 -16.47
C PRO A 153 4.82 16.09 -16.30
N VAL A 154 5.17 16.41 -15.05
CA VAL A 154 6.24 17.35 -14.72
C VAL A 154 7.29 16.67 -13.88
N THR A 155 8.54 16.75 -14.30
CA THR A 155 9.69 16.27 -13.53
C THR A 155 10.32 17.41 -12.74
N LYS A 156 10.56 17.19 -11.46
CA LYS A 156 11.29 18.11 -10.55
C LYS A 156 12.46 17.35 -9.94
N GLN A 157 13.54 18.07 -9.62
CA GLN A 157 14.70 17.51 -8.96
C GLN A 157 14.57 17.70 -7.44
N LEU A 158 14.43 16.59 -6.71
CA LEU A 158 14.54 16.56 -5.26
C LEU A 158 16.02 16.61 -4.87
N THR A 159 16.38 17.53 -3.98
CA THR A 159 17.74 17.70 -3.47
C THR A 159 17.78 17.45 -1.97
N ILE A 160 18.84 16.78 -1.51
CA ILE A 160 19.20 16.64 -0.11
C ILE A 160 20.70 16.91 -0.04
N GLU A 161 21.07 18.07 0.49
CA GLU A 161 22.42 18.63 0.36
C GLU A 161 22.90 18.56 -1.10
N ASP A 162 24.08 17.98 -1.34
CA ASP A 162 24.70 17.86 -2.66
C ASP A 162 24.16 16.67 -3.49
N SER A 163 23.27 15.84 -2.91
CA SER A 163 22.67 14.68 -3.57
C SER A 163 21.31 15.00 -4.14
N ASN A 164 20.93 14.35 -5.24
CA ASN A 164 19.68 14.64 -5.91
C ASN A 164 19.07 13.44 -6.66
N THR A 165 17.77 13.52 -6.90
CA THR A 165 17.03 12.56 -7.72
C THR A 165 15.87 13.25 -8.45
N ASN A 166 15.50 12.72 -9.62
CA ASN A 166 14.38 13.26 -10.39
C ASN A 166 13.08 12.57 -10.00
N VAL A 167 12.06 13.35 -9.66
CA VAL A 167 10.71 12.88 -9.34
C VAL A 167 9.75 13.35 -10.42
N THR A 168 9.04 12.42 -11.04
CA THR A 168 8.06 12.73 -12.08
C THR A 168 6.65 12.69 -11.49
N PHE A 169 5.97 13.84 -11.51
CA PHE A 169 4.60 14.00 -11.07
C PHE A 169 3.65 13.86 -12.24
N ASN A 170 2.71 12.93 -12.12
CA ASN A 170 1.67 12.69 -13.09
C ASN A 170 0.31 13.05 -12.49
N VAL A 171 -0.51 13.82 -13.19
CA VAL A 171 -1.93 13.90 -12.85
C VAL A 171 -2.57 12.70 -13.52
N PRO A 172 -3.14 11.74 -12.75
CA PRO A 172 -3.90 10.66 -13.35
C PRO A 172 -4.90 11.26 -14.34
N ASN A 173 -5.10 10.63 -15.50
CA ASN A 173 -6.33 10.91 -16.22
C ASN A 173 -7.45 10.78 -15.19
N PRO A 174 -8.37 11.76 -15.06
CA PRO A 174 -9.58 11.52 -14.30
C PRO A 174 -10.06 10.18 -14.83
N ALA A 175 -10.19 9.19 -13.93
CA ALA A 175 -10.78 7.92 -14.30
C ALA A 175 -11.98 8.30 -15.15
N PRO A 176 -12.12 7.78 -16.38
CA PRO A 176 -13.29 8.11 -17.18
C PRO A 176 -14.43 7.98 -16.22
N SER A 177 -15.14 9.09 -16.00
CA SER A 177 -16.23 9.07 -15.04
C SER A 177 -17.02 7.85 -15.45
N THR A 178 -17.10 6.84 -14.59
CA THR A 178 -18.02 5.74 -14.85
C THR A 178 -19.45 6.24 -14.63
N GLY A 179 -19.69 7.56 -14.68
CA GLY A 179 -20.76 8.10 -15.49
C GLY A 179 -20.54 7.85 -16.99
N THR A 180 -20.57 6.58 -17.41
CA THR A 180 -21.14 6.30 -18.73
C THR A 180 -22.63 6.43 -18.55
N GLY A 181 -23.19 7.50 -19.10
CA GLY A 181 -24.61 7.63 -19.33
C GLY A 181 -25.17 6.33 -19.92
N GLY A 182 -26.43 6.06 -19.58
CA GLY A 182 -27.14 4.82 -19.91
C GLY A 182 -27.04 4.41 -21.37
N GLY A 183 -26.05 3.57 -21.66
CA GLY A 183 -26.16 2.56 -22.70
C GLY A 183 -26.81 1.33 -22.10
N THR A 184 -27.70 0.68 -22.85
CA THR A 184 -28.26 -0.63 -22.50
C THR A 184 -27.12 -1.61 -22.17
N PRO A 185 -27.15 -2.31 -21.02
CA PRO A 185 -26.16 -3.31 -20.68
C PRO A 185 -26.04 -4.37 -21.79
N ASP A 186 -24.80 -4.70 -22.18
CA ASP A 186 -24.55 -5.80 -23.10
C ASP A 186 -24.99 -7.12 -22.44
N PRO A 187 -25.87 -7.91 -23.09
CA PRO A 187 -26.30 -9.21 -22.57
C PRO A 187 -25.18 -10.25 -22.39
N SER A 188 -24.00 -9.98 -22.93
CA SER A 188 -22.78 -10.78 -22.81
C SER A 188 -21.77 -10.21 -21.81
N ALA A 189 -22.08 -9.11 -21.11
CA ALA A 189 -21.20 -8.55 -20.10
C ALA A 189 -20.92 -9.58 -18.98
N ARG A 190 -19.64 -9.67 -18.58
CA ARG A 190 -19.17 -10.60 -17.55
C ARG A 190 -20.06 -10.48 -16.31
N THR A 191 -20.69 -11.58 -15.97
CA THR A 191 -21.46 -11.73 -14.74
C THR A 191 -20.53 -11.99 -13.57
N ILE A 192 -21.04 -11.71 -12.36
CA ILE A 192 -20.28 -11.76 -11.11
C ILE A 192 -19.58 -13.11 -10.95
N ASN A 193 -18.34 -13.16 -10.43
CA ASN A 193 -17.62 -14.43 -10.36
C ASN A 193 -18.36 -15.47 -9.50
N ASN A 194 -18.28 -16.75 -9.85
CA ASN A 194 -18.95 -17.85 -9.13
C ASN A 194 -18.10 -18.44 -8.00
N ARG A 195 -17.19 -17.64 -7.44
CA ARG A 195 -16.25 -18.07 -6.41
C ARG A 195 -16.72 -17.64 -5.03
N MET A 196 -16.40 -18.48 -4.04
CA MET A 196 -16.60 -18.14 -2.62
C MET A 196 -15.53 -17.18 -2.12
N LEU A 197 -14.28 -17.36 -2.57
CA LEU A 197 -13.17 -16.50 -2.22
C LEU A 197 -12.29 -16.33 -3.45
N GLU A 198 -11.83 -15.11 -3.68
CA GLU A 198 -10.81 -14.79 -4.65
C GLU A 198 -9.83 -13.79 -4.04
N LYS A 199 -8.55 -13.95 -4.34
CA LYS A 199 -7.51 -13.01 -3.97
C LYS A 199 -6.87 -12.46 -5.23
N GLN A 200 -6.71 -11.16 -5.27
CA GLN A 200 -5.97 -10.44 -6.30
C GLN A 200 -4.87 -9.63 -5.62
N GLY A 201 -3.76 -9.43 -6.33
CA GLY A 201 -2.70 -8.58 -5.85
C GLY A 201 -1.86 -8.05 -7.01
N TRP A 202 -1.33 -6.84 -6.83
CA TRP A 202 -0.44 -6.20 -7.79
C TRP A 202 0.58 -5.33 -7.06
N THR A 203 1.74 -5.12 -7.67
CA THR A 203 2.76 -4.19 -7.14
C THR A 203 2.21 -2.76 -7.13
N SER A 204 2.42 -2.05 -6.03
CA SER A 204 2.12 -0.61 -5.89
C SER A 204 3.39 0.24 -5.77
N GLY A 205 4.56 -0.40 -5.67
CA GLY A 205 5.86 0.21 -5.43
C GLY A 205 6.98 -0.84 -5.34
N TYR A 206 8.20 -0.40 -5.02
CA TYR A 206 9.39 -1.26 -5.01
C TYR A 206 9.29 -2.45 -4.05
N ASP A 207 8.78 -2.21 -2.84
CA ASP A 207 8.62 -3.20 -1.77
C ASP A 207 7.17 -3.25 -1.26
N THR A 208 6.21 -2.80 -2.07
CA THR A 208 4.79 -2.75 -1.71
C THR A 208 3.91 -3.49 -2.69
N ALA A 209 2.88 -4.14 -2.16
CA ALA A 209 1.82 -4.75 -2.96
C ALA A 209 0.46 -4.28 -2.46
N HIS A 210 -0.46 -4.05 -3.39
CA HIS A 210 -1.86 -3.88 -3.06
C HIS A 210 -2.55 -5.24 -3.11
N ILE A 211 -3.33 -5.57 -2.08
CA ILE A 211 -4.05 -6.83 -1.95
C ILE A 211 -5.55 -6.54 -1.95
N LYS A 212 -6.28 -7.34 -2.72
CA LYS A 212 -7.75 -7.33 -2.76
C LYS A 212 -8.29 -8.73 -2.47
N LEU A 213 -9.05 -8.86 -1.40
CA LEU A 213 -9.74 -10.07 -0.99
C LEU A 213 -11.22 -9.93 -1.32
N ILE A 214 -11.69 -10.81 -2.20
CA ILE A 214 -13.02 -10.81 -2.76
C ILE A 214 -13.81 -11.96 -2.12
N SER A 215 -14.78 -11.65 -1.26
CA SER A 215 -15.48 -12.66 -0.48
C SER A 215 -16.95 -12.80 -0.84
N ASN A 216 -17.36 -14.05 -1.01
CA ASN A 216 -18.73 -14.53 -1.09
C ASN A 216 -19.55 -13.98 -2.27
N GLN A 217 -18.94 -13.89 -3.46
CA GLN A 217 -19.64 -13.53 -4.70
C GLN A 217 -20.66 -14.60 -5.11
N ILE A 218 -20.34 -15.89 -4.92
CA ILE A 218 -21.25 -16.99 -5.20
C ILE A 218 -22.56 -16.92 -4.41
N SER A 219 -22.57 -16.35 -3.19
CA SER A 219 -23.83 -16.19 -2.45
C SER A 219 -24.75 -15.18 -3.08
N SER A 220 -24.22 -14.15 -3.73
CA SER A 220 -25.04 -13.27 -4.55
C SER A 220 -25.70 -14.07 -5.67
N LEU A 221 -24.96 -14.89 -6.45
CA LEU A 221 -25.58 -15.77 -7.47
C LEU A 221 -26.67 -16.66 -6.88
N ARG A 222 -26.40 -17.30 -5.73
CA ARG A 222 -27.35 -18.19 -5.04
C ARG A 222 -28.61 -17.46 -4.56
N LEU A 223 -28.50 -16.21 -4.12
CA LEU A 223 -29.66 -15.39 -3.75
C LEU A 223 -30.61 -15.22 -4.93
N PHE A 224 -30.09 -14.80 -6.08
CA PHE A 224 -30.92 -14.66 -7.29
C PHE A 224 -31.42 -16.01 -7.82
N ASN A 225 -30.59 -17.06 -7.72
CA ASN A 225 -30.95 -18.41 -8.15
C ASN A 225 -32.12 -19.00 -7.34
N THR A 226 -32.18 -18.69 -6.04
CA THR A 226 -33.25 -19.16 -5.13
C THR A 226 -34.64 -18.72 -5.59
N TYR A 227 -34.75 -17.59 -6.32
CA TYR A 227 -36.02 -17.07 -6.83
C TYR A 227 -36.27 -17.39 -8.29
N ASN A 228 -35.23 -17.29 -9.12
CA ASN A 228 -35.39 -17.29 -10.57
C ASN A 228 -34.95 -18.59 -11.24
N THR A 229 -34.40 -19.55 -10.49
CA THR A 229 -33.82 -20.80 -11.04
C THR A 229 -32.95 -20.49 -12.26
N ILE A 230 -31.93 -19.66 -12.05
CA ILE A 230 -30.97 -19.27 -13.09
C ILE A 230 -30.25 -20.53 -13.59
N ASP A 231 -29.64 -21.28 -12.67
CA ASP A 231 -28.84 -22.48 -12.94
C ASP A 231 -28.91 -23.42 -11.73
N SER A 232 -29.25 -24.69 -11.97
CA SER A 232 -29.40 -25.68 -10.90
C SER A 232 -28.06 -26.02 -10.20
N SER A 233 -26.93 -25.78 -10.85
CA SER A 233 -25.59 -26.03 -10.31
C SER A 233 -25.17 -25.03 -9.22
N PHE A 234 -25.74 -23.82 -9.20
CA PHE A 234 -25.40 -22.83 -8.17
C PHE A 234 -25.97 -23.19 -6.79
N GLY A 235 -27.08 -23.96 -6.76
CA GLY A 235 -27.80 -24.26 -5.53
C GLY A 235 -28.56 -23.05 -4.96
N THR A 236 -29.08 -23.21 -3.75
CA THR A 236 -29.82 -22.16 -3.04
C THR A 236 -28.91 -21.36 -2.12
N TYR A 237 -29.37 -20.17 -1.72
CA TYR A 237 -28.64 -19.36 -0.75
C TYR A 237 -28.51 -20.10 0.59
N THR A 238 -27.34 -20.00 1.19
CA THR A 238 -27.07 -20.49 2.54
C THR A 238 -26.32 -19.40 3.28
N GLU A 239 -26.89 -18.96 4.41
CA GLU A 239 -26.27 -17.96 5.26
C GLU A 239 -24.87 -18.41 5.69
N GLN A 240 -23.90 -17.51 5.54
CA GLN A 240 -22.56 -17.70 6.08
C GLN A 240 -22.50 -17.09 7.47
N THR A 241 -22.62 -17.93 8.49
CA THR A 241 -22.61 -17.48 9.89
C THR A 241 -21.22 -17.08 10.40
N ASN A 242 -20.17 -17.63 9.77
CA ASN A 242 -18.76 -17.35 10.07
C ASN A 242 -17.91 -17.38 8.78
N LEU A 243 -18.19 -16.48 7.84
CA LEU A 243 -17.36 -16.20 6.66
C LEU A 243 -16.05 -15.56 7.09
N MET A 244 -15.11 -16.39 7.52
CA MET A 244 -13.78 -15.96 7.90
C MET A 244 -12.90 -15.86 6.65
N VAL A 245 -12.29 -14.70 6.48
CA VAL A 245 -11.27 -14.45 5.46
C VAL A 245 -9.96 -14.24 6.19
N VAL A 246 -8.97 -15.08 5.89
CA VAL A 246 -7.65 -15.06 6.50
C VAL A 246 -6.60 -14.99 5.40
N ASP A 247 -5.65 -14.08 5.55
CA ASP A 247 -4.58 -13.87 4.59
C ASP A 247 -3.26 -13.64 5.32
N LYS A 248 -2.40 -14.66 5.31
CA LYS A 248 -1.06 -14.58 5.89
C LYS A 248 -0.13 -13.92 4.87
N ILE A 249 0.46 -12.80 5.24
CA ILE A 249 1.34 -12.07 4.34
C ILE A 249 2.70 -12.79 4.27
N PRO A 250 3.19 -13.13 3.06
CA PRO A 250 4.44 -13.86 2.90
C PRO A 250 5.67 -12.98 3.24
N HIS A 251 6.84 -13.60 3.42
CA HIS A 251 8.14 -12.94 3.69
C HIS A 251 8.12 -11.91 4.83
N ASP A 252 7.33 -12.19 5.86
CA ASP A 252 7.16 -11.31 7.02
C ASP A 252 6.69 -9.90 6.62
N GLY A 253 5.92 -9.81 5.53
CA GLY A 253 5.33 -8.58 5.08
C GLY A 253 4.36 -7.99 6.10
N VAL A 254 4.30 -6.67 6.11
CA VAL A 254 3.55 -5.85 7.06
C VAL A 254 2.40 -5.16 6.33
N ILE A 255 1.22 -5.11 6.93
CA ILE A 255 0.06 -4.41 6.37
C ILE A 255 0.10 -2.94 6.80
N ASP A 256 -0.14 -2.02 5.86
CA ASP A 256 -0.45 -0.63 6.21
C ASP A 256 -1.92 -0.54 6.63
N GLU A 257 -2.16 -0.58 7.94
CA GLU A 257 -3.49 -0.54 8.54
C GLU A 257 -4.33 0.68 8.09
N SER A 258 -3.67 1.80 7.77
CA SER A 258 -4.36 3.03 7.33
C SER A 258 -5.03 2.87 5.97
N THR A 259 -4.55 1.93 5.15
CA THR A 259 -5.05 1.64 3.81
C THR A 259 -6.15 0.59 3.78
N VAL A 260 -6.41 -0.08 4.91
CA VAL A 260 -7.45 -1.12 4.98
C VAL A 260 -8.80 -0.49 4.67
N THR A 261 -9.49 -0.99 3.65
CA THR A 261 -10.83 -0.57 3.27
C THR A 261 -11.75 -1.76 3.08
N PHE A 262 -13.05 -1.54 3.27
CA PHE A 262 -14.09 -2.51 2.99
C PHE A 262 -15.11 -1.92 2.03
N THR A 263 -15.50 -2.72 1.05
CA THR A 263 -16.50 -2.36 0.04
C THR A 263 -17.59 -3.41 0.00
N ALA A 264 -18.85 -2.99 0.08
CA ALA A 264 -20.01 -3.82 -0.21
C ALA A 264 -20.39 -3.64 -1.67
N VAL A 265 -20.85 -4.72 -2.31
CA VAL A 265 -21.38 -4.62 -3.67
C VAL A 265 -22.89 -4.75 -3.66
N ARG A 266 -23.54 -3.75 -4.26
CA ARG A 266 -24.90 -3.89 -4.73
C ARG A 266 -24.85 -4.15 -6.22
N TYR A 267 -25.05 -5.42 -6.58
CA TYR A 267 -25.08 -5.79 -7.98
C TYR A 267 -26.30 -5.19 -8.67
N ASN A 268 -26.08 -4.69 -9.88
CA ASN A 268 -27.18 -4.49 -10.81
C ASN A 268 -27.73 -5.83 -11.23
N TRP A 269 -28.90 -5.82 -11.85
CA TRP A 269 -29.52 -7.03 -12.38
C TRP A 269 -29.96 -6.80 -13.81
N MET A 270 -30.07 -7.90 -14.53
CA MET A 270 -30.62 -7.91 -15.87
C MET A 270 -31.44 -9.18 -16.10
N GLU A 271 -32.34 -9.11 -17.07
CA GLU A 271 -33.03 -10.28 -17.58
C GLU A 271 -32.11 -11.00 -18.57
N VAL A 272 -32.01 -12.33 -18.45
CA VAL A 272 -31.28 -13.17 -19.39
C VAL A 272 -31.96 -13.04 -20.75
N PRO A 273 -31.23 -12.66 -21.82
CA PRO A 273 -31.84 -12.45 -23.13
C PRO A 273 -32.34 -13.77 -23.73
N ALA A 274 -33.22 -13.68 -24.74
CA ALA A 274 -33.70 -14.85 -25.50
C ALA A 274 -32.57 -15.70 -26.10
N ALA A 275 -31.43 -15.08 -26.42
CA ALA A 275 -30.24 -15.76 -26.94
C ALA A 275 -29.41 -16.48 -25.87
N GLY A 276 -29.82 -16.42 -24.58
CA GLY A 276 -29.08 -16.97 -23.45
C GLY A 276 -27.92 -16.08 -22.98
N ASN A 277 -27.27 -16.47 -21.88
CA ASN A 277 -26.07 -15.79 -21.36
C ASN A 277 -24.80 -16.50 -21.84
N ALA A 278 -23.84 -15.77 -22.43
CA ALA A 278 -22.63 -16.35 -22.98
C ALA A 278 -21.65 -16.92 -21.92
N HIS A 279 -21.68 -16.38 -20.70
CA HIS A 279 -20.84 -16.83 -19.58
C HIS A 279 -21.50 -17.92 -18.74
N TYR A 280 -22.84 -17.91 -18.67
CA TYR A 280 -23.66 -18.93 -18.02
C TYR A 280 -24.63 -19.50 -19.04
N ALA A 281 -24.14 -20.39 -19.90
CA ALA A 281 -24.93 -21.00 -20.97
C ALA A 281 -26.17 -21.77 -20.47
N GLN A 282 -26.19 -22.13 -19.18
CA GLN A 282 -27.32 -22.82 -18.53
C GLN A 282 -28.36 -21.85 -17.96
N ALA A 283 -28.09 -20.53 -17.97
CA ALA A 283 -29.03 -19.52 -17.51
C ALA A 283 -30.28 -19.50 -18.39
N THR A 284 -31.44 -19.76 -17.80
CA THR A 284 -32.70 -19.80 -18.54
C THR A 284 -33.09 -18.41 -19.05
N PRO A 285 -33.37 -18.21 -20.35
CA PRO A 285 -33.87 -16.95 -20.87
C PRO A 285 -35.09 -16.42 -20.13
N GLY A 286 -35.15 -15.10 -19.92
CA GLY A 286 -36.23 -14.44 -19.16
C GLY A 286 -36.04 -14.43 -17.64
N THR A 287 -35.04 -15.14 -17.11
CA THR A 287 -34.73 -15.10 -15.67
C THR A 287 -33.91 -13.86 -15.30
N VAL A 288 -34.04 -13.37 -14.06
CA VAL A 288 -33.26 -12.21 -13.59
C VAL A 288 -31.98 -12.68 -12.91
N MET A 289 -30.85 -12.09 -13.31
CA MET A 289 -29.52 -12.41 -12.80
C MET A 289 -28.75 -11.15 -12.38
N PRO A 290 -27.81 -11.26 -11.41
CA PRO A 290 -26.92 -10.14 -11.08
C PRO A 290 -25.85 -9.95 -12.16
N ILE A 291 -25.47 -8.70 -12.39
CA ILE A 291 -24.37 -8.31 -13.28
C ILE A 291 -23.36 -7.45 -12.52
N GLU A 292 -22.10 -7.56 -12.88
CA GLU A 292 -21.05 -6.70 -12.31
C GLU A 292 -21.10 -5.30 -12.92
N SER A 293 -21.39 -5.18 -14.22
CA SER A 293 -21.42 -3.92 -14.94
C SER A 293 -22.43 -2.92 -14.36
N GLY A 294 -21.96 -1.69 -14.09
CA GLY A 294 -22.75 -0.61 -13.50
C GLY A 294 -23.16 -0.84 -12.04
N SER A 295 -22.69 -1.92 -11.40
CA SER A 295 -22.98 -2.18 -9.99
C SER A 295 -22.44 -1.07 -9.10
N ASN A 296 -23.09 -0.88 -7.96
CA ASN A 296 -22.68 0.11 -6.98
C ASN A 296 -21.69 -0.53 -5.99
N TRP A 297 -20.51 0.05 -5.92
CA TRP A 297 -19.43 -0.33 -5.02
C TRP A 297 -19.38 0.69 -3.91
N ILE A 298 -19.81 0.29 -2.72
CA ILE A 298 -20.12 1.20 -1.64
C ILE A 298 -19.11 0.99 -0.51
N PRO A 299 -18.33 2.02 -0.13
CA PRO A 299 -17.44 1.94 1.03
C PRO A 299 -18.23 1.70 2.33
N VAL A 300 -17.83 0.68 3.08
CA VAL A 300 -18.53 0.20 4.29
C VAL A 300 -17.60 -0.05 5.48
N LYS A 301 -16.37 0.47 5.46
CA LYS A 301 -15.41 0.31 6.58
C LYS A 301 -16.02 0.71 7.93
N GLN A 302 -16.88 1.72 7.97
CA GLN A 302 -17.56 2.20 9.18
C GLN A 302 -18.47 1.16 9.84
N TYR A 303 -18.88 0.12 9.12
CA TYR A 303 -19.67 -0.98 9.66
C TYR A 303 -18.81 -2.14 10.17
N PHE A 304 -17.51 -2.14 9.89
CA PHE A 304 -16.57 -3.13 10.37
C PHE A 304 -15.93 -2.70 11.68
N THR A 305 -16.05 -3.53 12.71
CA THR A 305 -15.36 -3.29 13.99
C THR A 305 -13.94 -3.80 13.90
N GLN A 306 -12.97 -2.91 14.15
CA GLN A 306 -11.58 -3.28 14.24
C GLN A 306 -11.26 -3.88 15.61
N ILE A 307 -10.60 -5.04 15.59
CA ILE A 307 -10.11 -5.75 16.76
C ILE A 307 -8.60 -5.57 16.82
N TYR A 308 -8.12 -5.00 17.92
CA TYR A 308 -6.70 -4.79 18.16
C TYR A 308 -6.08 -5.97 18.90
N GLN A 309 -4.88 -6.34 18.46
CA GLN A 309 -4.09 -7.37 19.11
C GLN A 309 -3.56 -6.85 20.45
N SER A 310 -3.69 -7.65 21.50
CA SER A 310 -3.06 -7.40 22.79
C SER A 310 -1.73 -8.16 22.90
N GLY A 311 -0.82 -7.71 23.78
CA GLY A 311 0.49 -8.34 23.96
C GLY A 311 0.46 -9.80 24.45
N SER A 312 -0.67 -10.28 24.96
CA SER A 312 -0.88 -11.67 25.37
C SER A 312 -1.60 -12.53 24.33
N ASP A 313 -1.99 -11.96 23.18
CA ASP A 313 -2.71 -12.71 22.17
C ASP A 313 -1.82 -13.69 21.42
N THR A 314 -2.27 -14.94 21.34
CA THR A 314 -1.81 -15.90 20.34
C THR A 314 -2.62 -15.72 19.05
N TYR A 315 -2.17 -16.33 17.96
CA TYR A 315 -2.94 -16.36 16.72
C TYR A 315 -4.37 -16.89 16.97
N ASP A 316 -4.51 -17.99 17.71
CA ASP A 316 -5.81 -18.61 17.99
C ASP A 316 -6.70 -17.72 18.86
N SER A 317 -6.16 -17.07 19.89
CA SER A 317 -6.95 -16.18 20.75
C SER A 317 -7.40 -14.93 20.00
N PHE A 318 -6.54 -14.38 19.13
CA PHE A 318 -6.88 -13.24 18.30
C PHE A 318 -7.90 -13.60 17.22
N TYR A 319 -7.69 -14.72 16.51
CA TYR A 319 -8.66 -15.25 15.54
C TYR A 319 -10.03 -15.47 16.18
N ALA A 320 -10.08 -16.02 17.40
CA ALA A 320 -11.32 -16.21 18.14
C ALA A 320 -12.03 -14.87 18.46
N LYS A 321 -11.28 -13.82 18.82
CA LYS A 321 -11.84 -12.47 19.04
C LYS A 321 -12.48 -11.91 17.77
N VAL A 322 -11.81 -11.99 16.63
CA VAL A 322 -12.35 -11.55 15.34
C VAL A 322 -13.58 -12.40 14.96
N LYS A 323 -13.49 -13.72 15.09
CA LYS A 323 -14.60 -14.63 14.77
C LYS A 323 -15.85 -14.36 15.62
N ALA A 324 -15.70 -13.97 16.88
CA ALA A 324 -16.83 -13.75 17.79
C ALA A 324 -17.75 -12.61 17.38
N GLN A 325 -17.28 -11.68 16.55
CA GLN A 325 -18.05 -10.53 16.09
C GLN A 325 -18.18 -10.53 14.56
N LYS A 326 -19.42 -10.56 14.06
CA LYS A 326 -19.72 -10.36 12.64
C LYS A 326 -19.34 -8.94 12.22
N LEU A 327 -19.01 -8.76 10.93
CA LEU A 327 -18.46 -7.50 10.40
C LEU A 327 -17.33 -6.98 11.29
N SER A 328 -16.29 -7.79 11.45
CA SER A 328 -15.10 -7.38 12.21
C SER A 328 -13.83 -7.78 11.48
N TYR A 329 -12.73 -7.14 11.84
CA TYR A 329 -11.42 -7.44 11.27
C TYR A 329 -10.30 -7.09 12.23
N GLY A 330 -9.12 -7.63 11.96
CA GLY A 330 -7.91 -7.30 12.69
C GLY A 330 -6.68 -7.77 11.94
N ILE A 331 -5.54 -7.26 12.36
CA ILE A 331 -4.23 -7.65 11.86
C ILE A 331 -3.49 -8.32 13.01
N PHE A 332 -3.13 -9.58 12.84
CA PHE A 332 -2.29 -10.31 13.78
C PHE A 332 -0.84 -10.17 13.36
N ARG A 333 -0.03 -9.54 14.22
CA ARG A 333 1.42 -9.50 14.10
C ARG A 333 2.03 -10.71 14.80
N ASP A 334 2.74 -11.55 14.05
CA ASP A 334 3.48 -12.67 14.63
C ASP A 334 4.64 -12.12 15.48
N PRO A 335 4.69 -12.38 16.80
CA PRO A 335 5.76 -11.88 17.66
C PRO A 335 7.13 -12.52 17.36
N ALA A 336 7.17 -13.69 16.70
CA ALA A 336 8.40 -14.38 16.37
C ALA A 336 9.04 -13.85 15.08
N THR A 337 8.23 -13.56 14.06
CA THR A 337 8.75 -13.17 12.74
C THR A 337 8.50 -11.71 12.38
N GLY A 338 7.55 -11.05 13.06
CA GLY A 338 7.16 -9.68 12.75
C GLY A 338 6.27 -9.54 11.52
N GLY A 339 5.85 -10.65 10.90
CA GLY A 339 4.94 -10.67 9.75
C GLY A 339 3.46 -10.55 10.15
N ASP A 340 2.66 -9.99 9.25
CA ASP A 340 1.23 -9.78 9.47
C ASP A 340 0.34 -10.89 8.88
N THR A 341 -0.79 -11.13 9.54
CA THR A 341 -1.91 -11.90 9.02
C THR A 341 -3.18 -11.07 9.13
N PHE A 342 -3.81 -10.78 7.99
CA PHE A 342 -5.14 -10.16 7.96
C PHE A 342 -6.20 -11.20 8.31
N ILE A 343 -7.13 -10.85 9.19
CA ILE A 343 -8.24 -11.71 9.60
C ILE A 343 -9.50 -10.86 9.60
N ALA A 344 -10.55 -11.31 8.89
CA ALA A 344 -11.84 -10.66 8.90
C ALA A 344 -12.99 -11.66 9.01
N ASN A 345 -13.99 -11.33 9.83
CA ASN A 345 -15.30 -11.98 9.80
C ASN A 345 -16.23 -11.15 8.91
N MET A 346 -16.38 -11.60 7.67
CA MET A 346 -17.25 -10.95 6.66
C MET A 346 -18.69 -11.45 6.69
N SER A 347 -19.07 -12.21 7.72
CA SER A 347 -20.47 -12.54 7.97
C SER A 347 -21.25 -11.30 8.33
N ASN A 348 -22.53 -11.27 7.97
CA ASN A 348 -23.38 -10.11 8.17
C ASN A 348 -24.80 -10.52 8.55
N ASP A 349 -25.35 -9.91 9.59
CA ASP A 349 -26.76 -9.99 9.98
C ASP A 349 -27.42 -8.63 10.20
N SER A 350 -26.67 -7.54 10.08
CA SER A 350 -27.10 -6.20 10.46
C SER A 350 -27.17 -5.24 9.27
N LEU A 351 -26.17 -5.23 8.38
CA LEU A 351 -26.10 -4.29 7.26
C LEU A 351 -27.01 -4.73 6.10
N LYS A 352 -28.04 -3.94 5.81
CA LYS A 352 -29.03 -4.24 4.77
C LYS A 352 -28.72 -3.50 3.47
N TYR A 353 -29.21 -4.03 2.34
CA TYR A 353 -29.19 -3.31 1.06
C TYR A 353 -29.92 -1.96 1.14
N THR A 354 -30.99 -1.88 1.94
CA THR A 354 -31.78 -0.65 2.15
C THR A 354 -31.05 0.42 2.96
N ASP A 355 -30.05 0.05 3.76
CA ASP A 355 -29.25 1.01 4.53
C ASP A 355 -28.31 1.80 3.62
N LEU A 356 -27.88 1.17 2.52
CA LEU A 356 -26.98 1.77 1.54
C LEU A 356 -27.73 2.50 0.41
N GLU A 357 -28.97 2.10 0.12
CA GLU A 357 -29.81 2.73 -0.91
C GLU A 357 -31.30 2.66 -0.50
N PRO A 358 -31.82 3.69 0.20
CA PRO A 358 -33.20 3.67 0.70
C PRO A 358 -34.27 3.60 -0.40
N ASN A 359 -33.93 4.03 -1.62
CA ASN A 359 -34.82 4.09 -2.78
C ASN A 359 -34.41 3.11 -3.87
N LEU A 360 -34.24 1.82 -3.54
CA LEU A 360 -33.92 0.74 -4.48
C LEU A 360 -34.85 0.82 -5.71
N ALA A 361 -34.40 1.45 -6.79
CA ALA A 361 -35.21 1.59 -8.00
C ALA A 361 -35.50 0.19 -8.58
N GLY A 362 -36.77 -0.12 -8.83
CA GLY A 362 -37.17 -1.44 -9.37
C GLY A 362 -37.59 -2.49 -8.33
N ILE A 363 -37.81 -2.10 -7.06
CA ILE A 363 -38.34 -2.93 -5.95
C ILE A 363 -39.38 -3.97 -6.40
N ALA A 364 -40.33 -3.63 -7.28
CA ALA A 364 -41.43 -4.53 -7.63
C ALA A 364 -40.99 -5.91 -8.18
N LYS A 365 -39.85 -5.99 -8.90
CA LYS A 365 -39.39 -7.25 -9.53
C LYS A 365 -38.47 -8.09 -8.63
N ILE A 366 -37.86 -7.51 -7.60
CA ILE A 366 -36.83 -8.18 -6.78
C ILE A 366 -36.95 -7.91 -5.27
N LYS A 367 -38.07 -7.32 -4.83
CA LYS A 367 -38.36 -7.02 -3.41
C LYS A 367 -38.16 -8.22 -2.50
N ASP A 368 -38.37 -9.43 -3.01
CA ASP A 368 -38.26 -10.65 -2.23
C ASP A 368 -36.80 -11.13 -2.15
N ILE A 369 -35.89 -10.67 -3.03
CA ILE A 369 -34.45 -10.99 -2.97
C ILE A 369 -33.74 -10.07 -1.96
N TYR A 370 -34.00 -8.76 -2.04
CA TYR A 370 -33.33 -7.75 -1.22
C TYR A 370 -34.14 -7.28 0.01
N GLY A 371 -35.39 -7.72 0.13
CA GLY A 371 -36.25 -7.37 1.25
C GLY A 371 -36.02 -8.25 2.47
N ILE A 372 -36.63 -7.82 3.59
CA ILE A 372 -36.51 -8.49 4.89
C ILE A 372 -37.07 -9.93 4.90
N ASN A 373 -37.99 -10.25 3.99
CA ASN A 373 -38.54 -11.60 3.83
C ASN A 373 -37.73 -12.47 2.85
N GLY A 374 -36.63 -11.93 2.32
CA GLY A 374 -35.73 -12.66 1.43
C GLY A 374 -34.81 -13.64 2.15
N PRO A 375 -34.04 -14.48 1.44
CA PRO A 375 -33.27 -15.57 2.02
C PRO A 375 -32.09 -15.05 2.84
N SER A 376 -31.56 -13.87 2.50
CA SER A 376 -30.57 -13.17 3.33
C SER A 376 -31.20 -12.25 4.38
N ASN A 377 -32.52 -12.21 4.53
CA ASN A 377 -33.23 -11.21 5.34
C ASN A 377 -32.83 -9.77 5.00
N GLY A 378 -32.57 -9.51 3.71
CA GLY A 378 -32.12 -8.22 3.17
C GLY A 378 -30.66 -7.86 3.44
N ASN A 379 -29.88 -8.75 4.06
CA ASN A 379 -28.47 -8.51 4.35
C ASN A 379 -27.62 -8.46 3.07
N ILE A 380 -26.64 -7.56 3.06
CA ILE A 380 -25.49 -7.64 2.14
C ILE A 380 -24.78 -8.96 2.38
N VAL A 381 -24.41 -9.66 1.30
CA VAL A 381 -23.74 -10.98 1.38
C VAL A 381 -22.34 -11.00 0.77
N THR A 382 -21.96 -9.97 0.02
CA THR A 382 -20.67 -9.90 -0.69
C THR A 382 -19.91 -8.67 -0.21
N PHE A 383 -18.69 -8.89 0.28
CA PHE A 383 -17.80 -7.86 0.80
C PHE A 383 -16.40 -8.06 0.25
N PHE A 384 -15.72 -6.95 -0.01
CA PHE A 384 -14.33 -6.92 -0.43
C PHE A 384 -13.49 -6.19 0.61
N ALA A 385 -12.31 -6.70 0.88
CA ALA A 385 -11.29 -6.03 1.67
C ALA A 385 -10.09 -5.69 0.79
N GLU A 386 -9.59 -4.47 0.90
CA GLU A 386 -8.42 -4.00 0.16
C GLU A 386 -7.44 -3.36 1.15
N PHE A 387 -6.14 -3.62 0.97
CA PHE A 387 -5.07 -3.06 1.81
C PHE A 387 -3.71 -3.15 1.10
N ASP A 388 -2.81 -2.25 1.46
CA ASP A 388 -1.42 -2.29 1.03
C ASP A 388 -0.57 -3.10 2.03
N THR A 389 0.40 -3.83 1.49
CA THR A 389 1.45 -4.52 2.23
C THR A 389 2.81 -3.95 1.87
N HIS A 390 3.77 -4.08 2.79
CA HIS A 390 5.17 -3.72 2.63
C HIS A 390 6.06 -4.91 3.03
N TYR A 391 7.17 -5.11 2.33
CA TYR A 391 8.07 -6.24 2.52
C TYR A 391 9.49 -5.77 2.83
N PRO A 392 9.82 -5.49 4.11
CA PRO A 392 11.10 -4.88 4.51
C PRO A 392 12.33 -5.73 4.16
N SER A 393 12.14 -7.04 4.04
CA SER A 393 13.20 -8.03 3.79
C SER A 393 13.57 -8.15 2.30
N ILE A 394 12.75 -7.62 1.39
CA ILE A 394 12.96 -7.73 -0.05
C ILE A 394 13.98 -6.68 -0.51
N THR A 395 15.09 -7.15 -1.07
CA THR A 395 16.19 -6.29 -1.55
C THR A 395 16.29 -6.22 -3.08
N GLY A 396 15.41 -6.93 -3.80
CA GLY A 396 15.37 -7.00 -5.27
C GLY A 396 14.06 -7.55 -5.82
N LEU A 397 13.99 -7.82 -7.12
CA LEU A 397 12.78 -8.38 -7.75
C LEU A 397 12.61 -9.86 -7.37
N GLU A 398 11.58 -10.18 -6.59
CA GLU A 398 11.24 -11.56 -6.20
C GLU A 398 9.81 -11.92 -6.62
N ASN A 399 9.64 -13.13 -7.17
CA ASN A 399 8.31 -13.67 -7.43
C ASN A 399 7.80 -14.33 -6.14
N VAL A 400 6.89 -13.65 -5.47
CA VAL A 400 6.28 -14.15 -4.24
C VAL A 400 4.96 -14.84 -4.57
N THR A 401 4.89 -16.15 -4.36
CA THR A 401 3.63 -16.88 -4.45
C THR A 401 2.87 -16.74 -3.13
N ASN A 402 1.81 -15.94 -3.12
CA ASN A 402 0.88 -15.88 -2.00
C ASN A 402 -0.15 -17.01 -2.14
N THR A 403 0.20 -18.21 -1.63
CA THR A 403 -0.76 -19.31 -1.45
C THR A 403 -1.40 -19.17 -0.07
N GLY A 404 -2.59 -18.56 -0.02
CA GLY A 404 -3.50 -18.60 1.12
C GLY A 404 -4.60 -19.62 0.89
#